data_AF-A0A8B3PKF0-F1
#
_entry.id   AF-A0A8B3PKF0-F1
#
_cell.length_a   1.000
_cell.length_b   1.000
_cell.length_c   1.000
_cell.angle_alpha   90.00
_cell.angle_beta   90.00
_cell.angle_gamma   90.00
#
_symmetry.space_group_name_H-M   'P 1'
#
loop_
_entity.id
_entity.type
_entity.pdbx_description
1 polymer ?
#
loop_
_entity_poly.entity_id
_entity_poly.type
_entity_poly.pdbx_seq_one_letter_code
_entity_poly.pdbx_strand_id
1 'polypeptide(L)'
;KKIMARLKRAEPCCGWPAVSTAGEILKRHGLVGRKRRRWKAAGNGPWPEPEGPNALWTGDHKGWFRTGDGWRCEPLTVMDGACRYLLALEAT
;
A
#
# COMPACT_ATOMS: atom_id res chain seq x y z
N LYS A 1 -2.25 -14.32 10.67
CA LYS A 1 -1.52 -13.16 11.25
C LYS A 1 -2.46 -12.13 11.88
N LYS A 2 -3.39 -11.50 11.13
CA LYS A 2 -4.30 -10.45 11.66
C LYS A 2 -5.20 -10.93 12.81
N ILE A 3 -5.82 -12.11 12.67
CA ILE A 3 -6.67 -12.71 13.72
C ILE A 3 -5.89 -12.86 15.03
N MET A 4 -4.70 -13.48 14.99
CA MET A 4 -3.85 -13.64 16.17
C MET A 4 -3.41 -12.31 16.80
N ALA A 5 -3.08 -11.31 15.98
CA ALA A 5 -2.71 -9.99 16.48
C ALA A 5 -3.87 -9.31 17.23
N ARG A 6 -5.11 -9.48 16.74
CA ARG A 6 -6.31 -8.98 17.43
C ARG A 6 -6.58 -9.75 18.71
N LEU A 7 -6.50 -11.08 18.69
CA LEU A 7 -6.74 -11.93 19.86
C LEU A 7 -5.75 -11.64 21.00
N LYS A 8 -4.46 -11.49 20.68
CA LYS A 8 -3.43 -11.11 21.67
C LYS A 8 -3.65 -9.72 22.29
N ARG A 9 -4.32 -8.81 21.58
CA ARG A 9 -4.67 -7.48 22.10
C ARG A 9 -5.92 -7.52 22.97
N ALA A 10 -6.93 -8.29 22.56
CA ALA A 10 -8.20 -8.39 23.26
C ALA A 10 -8.09 -9.21 24.55
N GLU A 11 -7.31 -10.30 24.51
CA GLU A 11 -7.12 -11.23 25.63
C GLU A 11 -5.63 -11.59 25.76
N PRO A 12 -4.81 -10.71 26.37
CA PRO A 12 -3.36 -10.89 26.45
C PRO A 12 -2.94 -12.08 27.32
N CYS A 13 -3.74 -12.40 28.34
CA CYS A 13 -3.45 -13.46 29.30
C CYS A 13 -3.72 -14.87 28.77
N CYS A 14 -4.33 -15.00 27.58
CA CYS A 14 -4.62 -16.29 26.98
C CYS A 14 -3.39 -16.84 26.23
N GLY A 15 -3.11 -18.14 26.38
CA GLY A 15 -2.04 -18.87 25.71
C GLY A 15 -2.34 -19.13 24.23
N TRP A 16 -2.44 -18.07 23.43
CA TRP A 16 -2.79 -18.16 22.01
C TRP A 16 -1.75 -18.98 21.21
N PRO A 17 -2.19 -19.89 20.33
CA PRO A 17 -1.28 -20.74 19.56
C PRO A 17 -0.46 -19.95 18.53
N ALA A 18 0.54 -20.62 17.95
CA ALA A 18 1.29 -20.06 16.82
C ALA A 18 0.37 -19.76 15.61
N VAL A 19 0.79 -18.81 14.77
CA VAL A 19 -0.01 -18.35 13.62
C VAL A 19 -0.31 -19.49 12.63
N SER A 20 0.62 -20.42 12.45
CA SER A 20 0.45 -21.61 11.62
C SER A 20 -0.62 -22.54 12.19
N THR A 21 -0.52 -22.87 13.48
CA THR A 21 -1.49 -23.71 14.19
C THR A 21 -2.90 -23.13 14.16
N ALA A 22 -3.04 -21.83 14.43
CA ALA A 22 -4.34 -21.15 14.31
C ALA A 22 -4.88 -21.20 12.87
N GLY A 23 -4.00 -21.07 11.87
CA GLY A 23 -4.37 -21.23 10.46
C GLY A 23 -4.94 -22.62 10.16
N GLU A 24 -4.30 -23.67 10.67
CA GLU A 24 -4.78 -25.05 10.52
C GLU A 24 -6.11 -25.30 11.24
N ILE A 25 -6.28 -24.76 12.45
CA ILE A 25 -7.57 -24.82 13.17
C ILE A 25 -8.68 -24.20 12.31
N LEU A 26 -8.48 -22.95 11.85
CA LEU A 26 -9.47 -22.27 11.01
C LEU A 26 -9.78 -23.05 9.72
N LYS A 27 -8.77 -23.66 9.12
CA LYS A 27 -8.92 -24.48 7.91
C LYS A 27 -9.76 -25.73 8.17
N ARG A 28 -9.49 -26.47 9.26
CA ARG A 28 -10.26 -27.67 9.66
C ARG A 28 -11.74 -27.35 9.91
N HIS A 29 -12.03 -26.17 10.42
CA HIS A 29 -13.40 -25.70 10.65
C HIS A 29 -14.06 -25.01 9.44
N GLY A 30 -13.44 -25.06 8.25
CA GLY A 30 -14.02 -24.47 7.03
C GLY A 30 -14.04 -22.94 7.01
N LEU A 31 -13.35 -22.28 7.94
CA LEU A 31 -13.29 -20.81 8.07
C LEU A 31 -12.24 -20.17 7.15
N VAL A 32 -11.53 -20.98 6.36
CA VAL A 32 -10.57 -20.52 5.33
C VAL A 32 -11.19 -20.71 3.96
N GLY A 33 -11.70 -19.62 3.39
CA GLY A 33 -12.27 -19.61 2.04
C GLY A 33 -11.21 -19.74 0.94
N ARG A 34 -11.63 -20.20 -0.24
CA ARG A 34 -10.80 -20.24 -1.45
C ARG A 34 -10.31 -18.82 -1.80
N LYS A 35 -9.01 -18.68 -2.06
CA LYS A 35 -8.44 -17.40 -2.52
C LYS A 35 -9.09 -17.02 -3.85
N ARG A 36 -9.91 -15.97 -3.84
CA ARG A 36 -10.49 -15.42 -5.07
C ARG A 36 -9.37 -15.01 -6.02
N ARG A 37 -9.47 -15.41 -7.28
CA ARG A 37 -8.56 -14.93 -8.33
C ARG A 37 -8.75 -13.42 -8.43
N ARG A 38 -7.71 -12.66 -8.10
CA ARG A 38 -7.75 -11.21 -8.28
C ARG A 38 -7.55 -10.93 -9.77
N TRP A 39 -8.38 -10.04 -10.31
CA TRP A 39 -8.11 -9.44 -11.60
C TRP A 39 -6.75 -8.75 -11.53
N LYS A 40 -5.91 -8.95 -12.54
CA LYS A 40 -4.72 -8.11 -12.72
C LYS A 40 -5.25 -6.75 -13.17
N ALA A 41 -4.73 -5.67 -12.58
CA ALA A 41 -4.96 -4.35 -13.15
C ALA A 41 -4.53 -4.41 -14.62
N ALA A 42 -5.38 -3.91 -15.53
CA ALA A 42 -4.89 -3.55 -16.85
C ALA A 42 -3.80 -2.51 -16.58
N GLY A 43 -2.55 -2.84 -16.89
CA GLY A 43 -1.46 -1.91 -16.66
C GLY A 43 -1.77 -0.58 -17.33
N ASN A 44 -1.20 0.51 -16.81
CA ASN A 44 -1.14 1.75 -17.56
C ASN A 44 -0.36 1.40 -18.84
N GLY A 45 -0.94 1.68 -20.02
CA GLY A 45 -0.36 1.29 -21.31
C GLY A 45 1.07 1.80 -21.54
N PRO A 46 1.66 1.66 -22.73
CA PRO A 46 2.99 2.19 -22.99
C PRO A 46 3.00 3.69 -22.66
N TRP A 47 3.92 4.08 -21.77
CA TRP A 47 4.16 5.49 -21.48
C TRP A 47 4.91 6.10 -22.66
N PRO A 48 4.59 7.34 -23.07
CA PRO A 48 5.37 8.03 -24.07
C PRO A 48 6.80 8.23 -23.55
N GLU A 49 7.80 7.93 -24.39
CA GLU A 49 9.19 8.26 -24.09
C GLU A 49 9.39 9.76 -24.29
N PRO A 50 10.00 10.49 -23.34
CA PRO A 50 10.21 11.92 -23.48
C PRO A 50 11.32 12.23 -24.51
N GLU A 51 11.01 13.10 -25.47
CA GLU A 51 11.95 13.51 -26.54
C GLU A 51 13.07 14.46 -26.06
N GLY A 52 12.99 14.94 -24.81
CA GLY A 52 13.97 15.83 -24.19
C GLY A 52 13.46 16.44 -22.88
N PRO A 53 14.26 17.31 -22.22
CA PRO A 53 13.81 18.05 -21.04
C PRO A 53 12.55 18.86 -21.34
N ASN A 54 11.59 18.85 -20.42
CA ASN A 54 10.26 19.46 -20.51
C ASN A 54 9.31 18.90 -21.58
N ALA A 55 9.66 17.78 -22.23
CA ALA A 55 8.77 17.15 -23.22
C ALA A 55 7.61 16.34 -22.60
N LEU A 56 7.80 15.86 -21.36
CA LEU A 56 6.80 15.11 -20.61
C LEU A 56 6.94 15.42 -19.13
N TRP A 57 5.85 15.71 -18.42
CA TRP A 57 5.85 15.82 -16.98
C TRP A 57 5.05 14.68 -16.36
N THR A 58 5.58 14.12 -15.28
CA THR A 58 4.91 13.10 -14.47
C THR A 58 4.51 13.71 -13.13
N GLY A 59 3.25 13.55 -12.74
CA GLY A 59 2.73 13.99 -11.45
C GLY A 59 2.16 12.83 -10.67
N ASP A 60 2.45 12.73 -9.38
CA ASP A 60 1.83 11.72 -8.53
C ASP A 60 1.69 12.14 -7.06
N HIS A 61 0.53 11.82 -6.48
CA HIS A 61 0.35 11.87 -5.03
C HIS A 61 0.97 10.62 -4.40
N LYS A 62 1.80 10.79 -3.38
CA LYS A 62 2.49 9.66 -2.71
C LYS A 62 1.63 8.96 -1.64
N GLY A 63 0.33 9.27 -1.61
CA GLY A 63 -0.57 8.93 -0.51
C GLY A 63 -0.32 9.83 0.70
N TRP A 64 -1.30 9.88 1.62
CA TRP A 64 -1.24 10.76 2.77
C TRP A 64 -0.65 10.10 4.02
N PHE A 65 -0.04 10.90 4.88
CA PHE A 65 0.43 10.51 6.21
C PHE A 65 0.11 11.59 7.24
N ARG A 66 0.36 11.31 8.53
CA ARG A 66 0.30 12.33 9.58
C ARG A 66 1.70 12.83 9.92
N THR A 67 1.85 14.14 10.00
CA THR A 67 3.08 14.80 10.48
C THR A 67 3.22 14.64 11.99
N GLY A 68 4.37 15.06 12.54
CA GLY A 68 4.65 14.93 13.99
C GLY A 68 3.65 15.66 14.88
N ASP A 69 3.07 16.75 14.38
CA ASP A 69 2.00 17.54 15.00
C ASP A 69 0.57 17.05 14.65
N GLY A 70 0.46 15.91 13.94
CA GLY A 70 -0.79 15.20 13.71
C GLY A 70 -1.61 15.70 12.51
N TRP A 71 -1.15 16.73 11.80
CA TRP A 71 -1.77 17.20 10.56
C TRP A 71 -1.70 16.13 9.47
N ARG A 72 -2.76 16.05 8.67
CA ARG A 72 -2.75 15.20 7.47
C ARG A 72 -1.95 15.93 6.40
N CYS A 73 -0.95 15.23 5.85
CA CYS A 73 -0.12 15.69 4.75
C CYS A 73 -0.34 14.76 3.55
N GLU A 74 -0.72 15.33 2.42
CA GLU A 74 -0.92 14.63 1.15
C GLU A 74 0.00 15.20 0.06
N PRO A 75 1.25 14.72 -0.04
CA PRO A 75 2.22 15.29 -0.95
C PRO A 75 1.94 14.94 -2.42
N LEU A 76 2.10 15.93 -3.29
CA LEU A 76 2.14 15.83 -4.74
C LEU A 76 3.55 16.16 -5.23
N THR A 77 4.13 15.27 -6.04
CA THR A 77 5.39 15.54 -6.76
C THR A 77 5.13 15.70 -8.24
N VAL A 78 5.72 16.72 -8.86
CA VAL A 78 5.77 16.89 -10.32
C VAL A 78 7.22 16.83 -10.77
N MET A 79 7.52 15.95 -11.71
CA MET A 79 8.87 15.71 -12.22
C MET A 79 8.93 15.77 -13.74
N ASP A 80 10.08 16.16 -14.26
CA ASP A 80 10.39 16.00 -15.67
C ASP A 80 10.60 14.51 -16.03
N GLY A 81 10.03 14.09 -17.15
CA GLY A 81 10.09 12.71 -17.62
C GLY A 81 11.47 12.28 -18.11
N ALA A 82 12.23 13.19 -18.74
CA ALA A 82 13.53 12.88 -19.34
C ALA A 82 14.65 12.92 -18.30
N CYS A 83 14.77 14.03 -17.57
CA CYS A 83 15.88 14.23 -16.64
C CYS A 83 15.56 13.87 -15.19
N ARG A 84 14.31 13.52 -14.88
CA ARG A 84 13.83 13.21 -13.51
C ARG A 84 13.99 14.37 -12.52
N TYR A 85 14.12 15.60 -13.02
CA TYR A 85 14.21 16.79 -12.18
C TYR A 85 12.87 17.07 -11.51
N LEU A 86 12.88 17.38 -10.20
CA LEU A 86 11.69 17.73 -9.43
C LEU A 86 11.30 19.18 -9.74
N LEU A 87 10.22 19.34 -10.51
CA LEU A 87 9.71 20.64 -10.95
C LEU A 87 8.85 21.30 -9.86
N ALA A 88 8.07 20.51 -9.13
CA ALA A 88 7.26 21.01 -8.03
C ALA A 88 7.06 19.96 -6.94
N LEU A 89 6.91 20.44 -5.72
CA LEU A 89 6.47 19.70 -4.54
C LEU A 89 5.43 20.55 -3.81
N GLU A 90 4.25 19.98 -3.61
CA GLU A 90 3.17 20.58 -2.83
C GLU A 90 2.66 19.55 -1.82
N ALA A 91 2.09 20.03 -0.71
CA ALA A 91 1.38 19.18 0.23
C ALA A 91 0.18 19.95 0.80
N THR A 92 -0.96 19.27 0.89
CA THR A 92 -2.18 19.73 1.57
C THR A 92 -2.38 18.97 2.88
#